data_AF-A0A432ST72-F1
#
_entry.id   AF-A0A432ST72-F1
#
_cell.length_a   1.000
_cell.length_b   1.000
_cell.length_c   1.000
_cell.angle_alpha   90.00
_cell.angle_beta   90.00
_cell.angle_gamma   90.00
#
_symmetry.space_group_name_H-M   'P 1'
#
loop_
_entity.id
_entity.type
_entity.pdbx_description
1 polymer ?
#
loop_
_entity_poly.entity_id
_entity_poly.type
_entity_poly.pdbx_seq_one_letter_code
_entity_poly.pdbx_strand_id
1 'polypeptide(L)' 'MTNTIEILETEISNYSGFTKSEKKFGLSHLNEWVPENGSLDTLIAKFSEKSLDIKPFLHQIELLK' A
#
# COMPACT_ATOMS: atom_id res chain seq x y z
N MET A 1 0.11 18.87 -4.20
CA MET A 1 0.60 17.65 -4.86
C MET A 1 -0.08 16.50 -4.16
N THR A 2 -0.79 15.63 -4.88
CA THR A 2 -1.48 14.51 -4.26
C THR A 2 -0.42 13.56 -3.71
N ASN A 3 -0.32 13.43 -2.38
CA ASN A 3 0.67 12.54 -1.78
C ASN A 3 0.23 11.11 -2.04
N THR A 4 1.13 10.28 -2.58
CA THR A 4 0.92 8.84 -2.78
C THR A 4 0.40 8.15 -1.52
N ILE A 5 0.80 8.64 -0.35
CA ILE A 5 0.36 8.18 0.97
C ILE A 5 -1.15 8.42 1.17
N GLU A 6 -1.69 9.60 0.86
CA GLU A 6 -3.13 9.89 1.02
C GLU A 6 -4.01 9.02 0.12
N ILE A 7 -3.52 8.73 -1.10
CA ILE A 7 -4.18 7.79 -2.02
C ILE A 7 -4.16 6.38 -1.42
N LEU A 8 -3.00 5.92 -0.96
CA LEU A 8 -2.87 4.59 -0.32
C LEU A 8 -3.74 4.47 0.93
N GLU A 9 -3.82 5.49 1.78
CA GLU A 9 -4.65 5.46 2.99
C GLU A 9 -6.14 5.28 2.67
N THR A 10 -6.61 6.04 1.68
CA THR A 10 -8.00 5.99 1.22
C THR A 10 -8.30 4.65 0.56
N GLU A 11 -7.47 4.23 -0.37
CA GLU A 11 -7.74 3.05 -1.18
C GLU A 11 -7.51 1.73 -0.43
N ILE A 12 -6.49 1.63 0.46
CA ILE A 12 -6.31 0.44 1.32
C ILE A 12 -7.54 0.24 2.21
N SER A 13 -8.12 1.33 2.72
CA SER A 13 -9.32 1.26 3.54
C SER A 13 -10.51 0.70 2.77
N ASN A 14 -10.63 1.05 1.48
CA ASN A 14 -11.70 0.59 0.58
C ASN A 14 -11.45 -0.77 -0.07
N TYR A 15 -10.20 -1.24 -0.11
CA TYR A 15 -9.84 -2.47 -0.81
C TYR A 15 -10.45 -3.72 -0.16
N SER A 16 -11.23 -4.50 -0.91
CA SER A 16 -11.90 -5.70 -0.40
C SER A 16 -10.98 -6.92 -0.30
N GLY A 17 -9.85 -6.92 -1.01
CA GLY A 17 -8.90 -8.04 -1.02
C GLY A 17 -8.06 -8.17 0.25
N PHE A 18 -8.09 -7.18 1.15
CA PHE A 18 -7.42 -7.23 2.45
C PHE A 18 -8.40 -7.36 3.61
N THR A 19 -8.04 -8.19 4.57
CA THR A 19 -8.63 -8.26 5.90
C THR A 19 -8.33 -7.00 6.70
N LYS A 20 -9.10 -6.76 7.78
CA LYS A 20 -8.90 -5.62 8.69
C LYS A 20 -7.46 -5.57 9.24
N SER A 21 -6.86 -6.72 9.52
CA SER A 21 -5.50 -6.81 10.06
C SER A 21 -4.45 -6.40 9.04
N GLU A 22 -4.61 -6.82 7.78
CA GLU A 22 -3.70 -6.50 6.68
C GLU A 22 -3.79 -5.01 6.30
N LYS A 23 -5.01 -4.46 6.27
CA LYS A 23 -5.21 -3.01 6.11
C LYS A 23 -4.49 -2.23 7.20
N LYS A 24 -4.70 -2.59 8.46
CA LYS A 24 -4.05 -1.94 9.61
C LYS A 24 -2.53 -2.03 9.53
N PHE A 25 -2.00 -3.19 9.11
CA PHE A 25 -0.57 -3.40 8.94
C PHE A 25 0.05 -2.43 7.93
N GLY A 26 -0.55 -2.31 6.74
CA GLY A 26 -0.11 -1.35 5.73
C GLY A 26 -0.21 0.10 6.19
N LEU A 27 -1.41 0.51 6.63
CA LEU A 27 -1.71 1.88 7.04
C LEU A 27 -0.77 2.38 8.15
N SER A 28 -0.38 1.51 9.09
CA SER A 28 0.46 1.90 10.23
C SER A 28 1.91 2.24 9.84
N HIS A 29 2.36 1.87 8.63
CA HIS A 29 3.75 2.05 8.21
C HIS A 29 3.90 2.74 6.85
N LEU A 30 2.81 3.28 6.26
CA LEU A 30 2.87 3.93 4.94
C LEU A 30 3.88 5.08 4.90
N ASN A 31 3.91 5.93 5.92
CA ASN A 31 4.87 7.03 6.02
C ASN A 31 6.33 6.57 6.13
N GLU A 32 6.59 5.35 6.60
CA GLU A 32 7.94 4.79 6.71
C GLU A 32 8.36 4.09 5.40
N TRP A 33 7.43 3.44 4.72
CA TRP A 33 7.74 2.59 3.57
C TRP A 33 7.58 3.30 2.22
N VAL A 34 6.80 4.38 2.16
CA VAL A 34 6.60 5.16 0.94
C VAL A 34 7.39 6.46 1.10
N PRO A 35 8.56 6.59 0.45
CA PRO A 35 9.34 7.82 0.53
C PRO A 35 8.62 8.95 -0.22
N GLU A 36 9.04 10.20 -0.02
CA GLU A 36 8.48 11.37 -0.73
C GLU A 36 8.58 11.27 -2.26
N ASN A 37 9.46 10.41 -2.77
CA ASN A 37 9.57 10.11 -4.21
C ASN A 37 8.46 9.19 -4.74
N GLY A 38 7.61 8.63 -3.87
CA GLY A 38 6.51 7.76 -4.22
C GLY A 38 6.89 6.32 -4.59
N SER A 39 8.11 5.87 -4.31
CA SER A 39 8.51 4.46 -4.54
C SER A 39 7.69 3.50 -3.68
N LEU A 40 7.24 2.40 -4.29
CA LEU A 40 6.40 1.38 -3.67
C LEU A 40 7.15 0.07 -3.43
N ASP A 41 8.44 -0.01 -3.79
CA ASP A 41 9.24 -1.22 -3.68
C ASP A 41 9.32 -1.73 -2.24
N THR A 42 9.55 -0.82 -1.28
CA THR A 42 9.58 -1.15 0.15
C THR A 42 8.21 -1.63 0.63
N LEU A 43 7.13 -0.99 0.19
CA LEU A 43 5.76 -1.41 0.53
C LEU A 43 5.49 -2.84 0.01
N ILE A 44 5.85 -3.13 -1.23
CA ILE A 44 5.72 -4.46 -1.84
C ILE A 44 6.55 -5.49 -1.07
N ALA A 45 7.80 -5.16 -0.74
CA ALA A 45 8.68 -6.05 0.02
C ALA A 45 8.10 -6.38 1.41
N LYS A 46 7.60 -5.36 2.14
CA LYS A 46 7.04 -5.51 3.50
C LYS A 46 5.77 -6.35 3.53
N PHE A 47 4.92 -6.22 2.52
CA PHE A 47 3.75 -7.10 2.35
C PHE A 47 4.18 -8.52 1.97
N SER A 48 5.17 -8.67 1.07
CA SER A 48 5.70 -9.98 0.69
C SER A 48 6.35 -10.73 1.87
N GLU A 49 7.01 -10.02 2.80
CA GLU A 49 7.53 -10.61 4.06
C GLU A 49 6.41 -11.23 4.91
N LYS A 50 5.18 -10.75 4.78
CA LYS A 50 3.98 -11.30 5.42
C LYS A 50 3.25 -12.35 4.58
N SER A 51 3.85 -12.79 3.48
CA SER A 51 3.20 -13.66 2.48
C SER A 51 1.93 -13.03 1.87
N LEU A 52 1.88 -11.70 1.78
CA LEU A 52 0.79 -10.94 1.17
C LEU A 52 1.25 -10.35 -0.16
N ASP A 53 0.43 -10.51 -1.19
CA ASP A 53 0.66 -9.84 -2.46
C ASP A 53 -0.15 -8.55 -2.55
N ILE A 54 0.53 -7.41 -2.47
CA ILE A 54 -0.06 -6.08 -2.59
C ILE A 54 -0.11 -5.58 -4.05
N LYS A 55 0.55 -6.27 -4.99
CA LYS A 55 0.58 -5.83 -6.39
C LYS A 55 -0.83 -5.71 -7.02
N PRO A 56 -1.77 -6.65 -6.80
CA PRO A 56 -3.13 -6.52 -7.35
C PRO A 56 -3.84 -5.25 -6.87
N PHE A 57 -3.63 -4.88 -5.61
CA PHE A 57 -4.13 -3.61 -5.07
C PHE A 57 -3.49 -2.41 -5.77
N LEU A 58 -2.16 -2.39 -5.90
CA LEU A 58 -1.44 -1.27 -6.53
C LEU A 58 -1.78 -1.11 -8.02
N HIS A 59 -2.04 -2.20 -8.73
CA HIS A 59 -2.55 -2.17 -10.11
C HIS A 59 -3.97 -1.60 -10.18
N GLN A 60 -4.85 -1.96 -9.23
CA GLN A 60 -6.23 -1.47 -9.21
C GLN A 60 -6.31 0.06 -9.06
N ILE A 61 -5.37 0.65 -8.31
CA ILE A 61 -5.32 2.09 -8.04
C ILE A 61 -4.32 2.82 -8.95
N GLU A 62 -3.87 2.15 -10.02
CA GLU A 62 -2.97 2.70 -11.05
C GLU A 62 -1.62 3.23 -10.53
N LEU A 63 -1.20 2.78 -9.35
CA LEU A 63 0.10 3.12 -8.77
C LEU A 63 1.22 2.17 -9.21
N LEU A 64 0.88 0.99 -9.71
CA LEU A 64 1.81 0.04 -10.33
C LEU A 64 1.32 -0.30 -11.74
N LYS A 65 2.20 -0.15 -12.74
CA LYS A 65 1.92 -0.46 -14.15
C LYS A 65 2.31 -1.88 -14.50
#